data_AF-M1D885-F1
#
_entry.id   AF-M1D885-F1
#
_cell.length_a   1.000
_cell.length_b   1.000
_cell.length_c   1.000
_cell.angle_alpha   90.00
_cell.angle_beta   90.00
_cell.angle_gamma   90.00
#
_symmetry.space_group_name_H-M   'P 1'
#
loop_
_entity.id
_entity.type
_entity.pdbx_description
1 polymer ?
#
loop_
_entity_poly.entity_id
_entity_poly.type
_entity_poly.pdbx_seq_one_letter_code
_entity_poly.pdbx_strand_id
1 'polypeptide(L)'
;MSDQKPLLSLKKTLFYNFFPSKAEEEACKLNNTPHVVTQELIEIRDIYPPPKIDLENSWQIKKKITHDEVIVGKLMIPFFETFEYILRYWTLDAAKSLENGCDVPVGVWDVT
;
A
#
# COMPACT_ATOMS: atom_id res chain seq x y z
N MET A 1 -15.64 -21.31 24.60
CA MET A 1 -16.23 -19.98 24.37
C MET A 1 -15.24 -19.15 23.58
N SER A 2 -15.59 -18.73 22.37
CA SER A 2 -14.89 -17.65 21.69
C SER A 2 -15.96 -16.87 20.93
N ASP A 3 -16.40 -15.77 21.54
CA ASP A 3 -17.30 -14.79 20.93
C ASP A 3 -16.54 -14.10 19.80
N GLN A 4 -16.48 -14.75 18.64
CA GLN A 4 -15.96 -14.12 17.43
C GLN A 4 -17.06 -13.20 16.88
N LYS A 5 -17.18 -12.02 17.51
CA LYS A 5 -17.95 -10.90 16.96
C LYS A 5 -17.51 -10.72 15.50
N PRO A 6 -18.42 -10.72 14.51
CA PRO A 6 -18.01 -10.37 13.17
C PRO A 6 -17.47 -8.95 13.23
N LEU A 7 -16.17 -8.80 12.97
CA LEU A 7 -15.49 -7.50 12.87
C LEU A 7 -16.02 -6.85 11.59
N LEU A 8 -17.22 -6.29 11.64
CA LEU A 8 -17.72 -5.31 10.69
C LEU A 8 -17.59 -3.93 11.32
N SER A 9 -16.44 -3.64 11.93
CA SER A 9 -16.16 -2.31 12.43
C SER A 9 -15.75 -1.42 11.27
N LEU A 10 -16.42 -0.27 11.14
CA LEU A 10 -15.98 0.78 10.25
C LEU A 10 -14.70 1.40 10.82
N LYS A 11 -13.69 1.58 9.97
CA LYS A 11 -12.41 2.19 10.35
C LYS A 11 -12.07 3.32 9.40
N LYS A 12 -11.60 4.43 9.95
CA LYS A 12 -11.05 5.54 9.17
C LYS A 12 -9.59 5.25 8.83
N THR A 13 -9.21 5.44 7.58
CA THR A 13 -7.83 5.28 7.09
C THR A 13 -7.50 6.36 6.08
N LEU A 14 -6.21 6.62 5.88
CA LEU A 14 -5.75 7.49 4.81
C LEU A 14 -5.70 6.71 3.49
N PHE A 15 -6.24 7.30 2.45
CA PHE A 15 -6.12 6.87 1.07
C PHE A 15 -5.23 7.84 0.31
N TYR A 16 -4.30 7.31 -0.48
CA TYR A 16 -3.31 8.10 -1.21
C TYR A 16 -3.64 8.08 -2.70
N ASN A 17 -3.85 9.25 -3.28
CA ASN A 17 -4.14 9.45 -4.70
C ASN A 17 -2.84 9.56 -5.50
N PHE A 18 -2.08 8.45 -5.58
CA PHE A 18 -0.82 8.41 -6.33
C PHE A 18 -1.00 8.69 -7.82
N PHE A 19 -2.16 8.30 -8.37
CA PHE A 19 -2.47 8.46 -9.78
C PHE A 19 -3.47 9.61 -9.94
N PRO A 20 -3.18 10.63 -10.76
CA PRO A 20 -4.13 11.69 -11.05
C PRO A 20 -5.34 11.14 -11.80
N SER A 21 -6.50 11.75 -11.58
CA SER A 21 -7.64 11.59 -12.48
C SER A 21 -7.29 12.17 -13.86
N LYS A 22 -8.05 11.78 -14.89
CA LYS A 22 -7.84 12.27 -16.27
C LYS A 22 -7.86 13.81 -16.33
N ALA A 23 -8.78 14.46 -15.61
CA ALA A 23 -8.90 15.91 -15.60
C ALA A 23 -7.69 16.58 -14.94
N GLU A 24 -7.19 16.00 -13.83
CA GLU A 24 -6.00 16.49 -13.14
C GLU A 24 -4.74 16.29 -13.99
N GLU A 25 -4.62 15.15 -14.68
CA GLU A 25 -3.51 14.88 -15.58
C GLU A 25 -3.47 15.90 -16.73
N GLU A 26 -4.61 16.21 -17.35
CA GLU A 26 -4.74 17.22 -18.40
C GLU A 26 -4.42 18.63 -17.88
N ALA A 27 -4.88 18.98 -16.67
CA ALA A 27 -4.57 20.25 -16.04
C ALA A 27 -3.07 20.39 -15.69
N CYS A 28 -2.45 19.32 -15.17
CA CYS A 28 -1.01 19.29 -14.88
C CYS A 28 -0.18 19.48 -16.15
N LYS A 29 -0.57 18.82 -17.25
CA LYS A 29 0.06 18.99 -18.57
C LYS A 29 -0.10 20.41 -19.09
N LEU A 30 -1.29 21.02 -18.98
CA LEU A 30 -1.54 22.39 -19.42
C LEU A 30 -0.69 23.41 -18.66
N ASN A 31 -0.56 23.21 -17.34
CA ASN A 31 0.13 24.14 -16.46
C ASN A 31 1.65 23.85 -16.33
N ASN A 32 2.17 22.79 -16.95
CA ASN A 32 3.53 22.28 -16.76
C ASN A 32 3.89 22.05 -15.28
N THR A 33 2.93 21.64 -14.46
CA THR A 33 3.13 21.36 -13.05
C THR A 33 3.20 19.85 -12.79
N PRO A 34 4.12 19.35 -11.96
CA PRO A 34 4.11 17.95 -11.52
C PRO A 34 2.80 17.61 -10.80
N HIS A 35 2.36 16.35 -10.92
CA HIS A 35 1.28 15.84 -10.08
C HIS A 35 1.72 15.86 -8.62
N VAL A 36 0.84 16.35 -7.74
CA VAL A 36 1.06 16.35 -6.30
C VAL A 36 0.13 15.29 -5.71
N VAL A 37 0.71 14.29 -5.04
CA VAL A 37 -0.05 13.23 -4.39
C VAL A 37 -0.92 13.84 -3.30
N THR A 38 -2.23 13.63 -3.40
CA THR A 38 -3.19 14.06 -2.37
C THR A 38 -3.59 12.87 -1.51
N GLN A 39 -4.03 13.15 -0.28
CA GLN A 39 -4.51 12.14 0.65
C GLN A 39 -5.89 12.48 1.17
N GLU A 40 -6.73 11.47 1.32
CA GLU A 40 -8.11 11.59 1.79
C GLU A 40 -8.38 10.62 2.94
N LEU A 41 -9.15 11.08 3.93
CA LEU A 41 -9.59 10.21 5.02
C LEU A 41 -10.85 9.46 4.56
N ILE A 42 -10.70 8.17 4.29
CA ILE A 42 -11.80 7.30 3.87
C ILE A 42 -12.25 6.39 5.01
N GLU A 43 -13.51 5.98 4.95
CA GLU A 43 -14.06 4.97 5.85
C GLU A 43 -14.14 3.63 5.12
N ILE A 44 -13.45 2.63 5.64
CA ILE A 44 -13.42 1.27 5.09
C ILE A 44 -14.13 0.30 6.01
N ARG A 45 -14.69 -0.76 5.42
CA ARG A 45 -15.15 -1.93 6.18
C ARG A 45 -13.92 -2.76 6.52
N ASP A 46 -13.65 -2.91 7.80
CA ASP A 46 -12.49 -3.67 8.26
C ASP A 46 -12.80 -5.17 8.30
N ILE A 47 -12.89 -5.79 7.11
CA ILE A 47 -13.30 -7.19 6.96
C ILE A 47 -12.20 -8.16 7.43
N TYR A 48 -10.94 -7.71 7.36
CA TYR A 48 -9.78 -8.50 7.77
C TYR A 48 -9.26 -8.00 9.12
N PRO A 49 -8.93 -8.89 10.05
CA PRO A 49 -8.26 -8.46 11.27
C PRO A 49 -6.95 -7.74 10.90
N PRO A 50 -6.60 -6.64 11.60
CA PRO A 50 -5.30 -6.00 11.42
C PRO A 50 -4.20 -7.08 11.49
N PRO A 51 -3.26 -7.12 10.53
CA PRO A 51 -2.08 -7.95 10.64
C PRO A 51 -1.41 -7.61 11.96
N LYS A 52 -1.23 -8.63 12.80
CA LYS A 52 -0.46 -8.49 14.02
C LYS A 52 0.98 -8.19 13.58
N ILE A 53 1.47 -7.00 13.92
CA ILE A 53 2.88 -6.65 13.71
C ILE A 53 3.68 -7.46 14.72
N ASP A 54 4.16 -8.61 14.27
CA ASP A 54 5.14 -9.42 14.99
C ASP A 54 6.53 -8.98 14.53
N LEU A 55 7.35 -8.48 15.45
CA LEU A 55 8.72 -8.03 15.15
C LEU A 55 9.68 -9.21 14.96
N GLU A 56 9.33 -10.39 15.46
CA GLU A 56 10.07 -11.64 15.22
C GLU A 56 9.58 -12.36 13.97
N ASN A 57 8.35 -12.08 13.52
CA ASN A 57 7.74 -12.61 12.30
C ASN A 57 7.13 -11.47 11.47
N SER A 58 8.01 -10.62 10.96
CA SER A 58 7.63 -9.46 10.14
C SER A 58 6.76 -9.88 8.95
N TRP A 59 5.80 -9.03 8.61
CA TRP A 59 4.73 -9.26 7.67
C TRP A 59 5.09 -10.10 6.43
N GLN A 60 4.34 -11.19 6.25
CA GLN A 60 4.49 -12.06 5.10
C GLN A 60 3.46 -11.69 4.04
N ILE A 61 3.78 -10.74 3.16
CA ILE A 61 3.04 -10.61 1.89
C ILE A 61 3.45 -11.81 1.05
N LYS A 62 2.54 -12.78 0.92
CA LYS A 62 2.77 -13.96 0.07
C LYS A 62 2.45 -13.60 -1.37
N LYS A 63 3.47 -13.58 -2.21
CA LYS A 63 3.31 -13.33 -3.64
C LYS A 63 4.05 -14.39 -4.44
N LYS A 64 3.40 -14.90 -5.49
CA LYS A 64 4.08 -15.67 -6.53
C LYS A 64 4.92 -14.71 -7.37
N ILE A 65 6.24 -14.89 -7.33
CA ILE A 65 7.18 -14.14 -8.15
C ILE A 65 7.04 -14.60 -9.61
N THR A 66 6.93 -13.66 -10.54
CA THR A 66 6.89 -13.95 -11.98
C THR A 66 8.29 -13.93 -12.59
N HIS A 67 8.44 -14.57 -13.76
CA HIS A 67 9.70 -14.57 -14.51
C HIS A 67 10.19 -13.15 -14.84
N ASP A 68 9.27 -12.24 -15.19
CA ASP A 68 9.61 -10.85 -15.54
C ASP A 68 10.15 -10.09 -14.32
N GLU A 69 9.60 -10.31 -13.13
CA GLU A 69 10.08 -9.70 -11.89
C GLU A 69 11.51 -10.15 -11.54
N VAL A 70 11.82 -11.43 -11.83
CA VAL A 70 13.19 -11.96 -11.68
C VAL A 70 14.14 -11.29 -12.67
N ILE A 71 13.74 -11.14 -13.94
CA ILE A 71 14.57 -10.50 -14.97
C ILE A 71 14.81 -9.03 -14.66
N VAL A 72 13.75 -8.29 -14.31
CA VAL A 72 13.81 -6.85 -14.05
C VAL A 72 14.49 -6.56 -12.71
N GLY A 73 14.53 -7.54 -11.80
CA GLY A 73 15.06 -7.37 -10.45
C GLY A 73 14.21 -6.45 -9.58
N LYS A 74 12.92 -6.29 -9.93
CA LYS A 74 11.95 -5.44 -9.21
C LYS A 74 10.71 -6.24 -8.86
N LEU A 75 10.30 -6.18 -7.60
CA LEU A 75 9.08 -6.79 -7.10
C LEU A 75 7.90 -5.82 -7.25
N MET A 76 6.89 -6.20 -8.01
CA MET A 76 5.73 -5.37 -8.32
C MET A 76 4.54 -5.73 -7.44
N ILE A 77 4.33 -5.04 -6.33
CA ILE A 77 3.16 -5.33 -5.47
C ILE A 77 1.92 -4.60 -6.04
N PRO A 78 0.80 -5.31 -6.32
CA PRO A 78 -0.42 -4.65 -6.81
C PRO A 78 -0.91 -3.58 -5.85
N PHE A 79 -1.48 -2.49 -6.37
CA PHE A 79 -1.95 -1.37 -5.55
C PHE A 79 -2.87 -1.80 -4.40
N PHE A 80 -3.81 -2.72 -4.64
CA PHE A 80 -4.72 -3.20 -3.61
C PHE A 80 -3.99 -3.89 -2.46
N GLU A 81 -3.04 -4.77 -2.77
CA GLU A 81 -2.19 -5.46 -1.78
C GLU A 81 -1.32 -4.45 -1.03
N THR A 82 -0.74 -3.48 -1.74
CA THR A 82 0.04 -2.38 -1.16
C THR A 82 -0.81 -1.52 -0.23
N PHE A 83 -2.04 -1.19 -0.60
CA PHE A 83 -2.94 -0.41 0.25
C PHE A 83 -3.32 -1.18 1.51
N GLU A 84 -3.84 -2.40 1.35
CA GLU A 84 -4.39 -3.19 2.44
C GLU A 84 -3.32 -3.63 3.43
N TYR A 85 -2.16 -4.06 2.93
CA TYR A 85 -1.12 -4.69 3.74
C TYR A 85 0.08 -3.79 4.01
N ILE A 86 0.28 -2.67 3.31
CA ILE A 86 1.47 -1.80 3.51
C ILE A 86 1.04 -0.41 4.00
N LEU A 87 0.42 0.38 3.12
CA LEU A 87 0.14 1.79 3.35
C LEU A 87 -0.79 2.03 4.53
N ARG A 88 -1.74 1.11 4.77
CA ARG A 88 -2.68 1.17 5.88
C ARG A 88 -2.02 1.20 7.27
N TYR A 89 -0.78 0.74 7.42
CA TYR A 89 -0.06 0.78 8.69
C TYR A 89 1.28 1.52 8.64
N TRP A 90 1.63 2.09 7.50
CA TRP A 90 2.77 2.99 7.44
C TRP A 90 2.46 4.32 8.13
N THR A 91 3.49 4.91 8.72
CA THR A 91 3.42 6.31 9.15
C THR A 91 3.36 7.22 7.94
N LEU A 92 2.81 8.42 8.11
CA LEU A 92 2.76 9.43 7.06
C LEU A 92 4.15 9.70 6.46
N ASP A 93 5.19 9.70 7.29
CA ASP A 93 6.57 9.94 6.86
C ASP A 93 7.09 8.81 5.96
N ALA A 94 6.82 7.56 6.32
CA ALA A 94 7.16 6.41 5.48
C ALA A 94 6.42 6.47 4.14
N ALA A 95 5.13 6.82 4.14
CA ALA A 95 4.37 6.97 2.89
C ALA A 95 4.93 8.08 1.97
N LYS A 96 5.37 9.21 2.53
CA LYS A 96 6.02 10.29 1.76
C LYS A 96 7.33 9.88 1.09
N SER A 97 8.07 8.92 1.66
CA SER A 97 9.27 8.39 1.00
C SER A 97 8.95 7.74 -0.36
N LEU A 98 7.75 7.16 -0.50
CA LEU A 98 7.27 6.60 -1.77
C LEU A 98 7.01 7.69 -2.82
N GLU A 99 6.48 8.84 -2.40
CA GLU A 99 6.23 10.00 -3.27
C GLU A 99 7.53 10.58 -3.85
N ASN A 100 8.63 10.51 -3.09
CA ASN A 100 9.95 10.96 -3.51
C ASN A 100 10.68 9.96 -4.44
N GLY A 101 10.03 8.85 -4.80
CA GLY A 101 10.62 7.80 -5.64
C GLY A 101 11.76 7.06 -4.94
N CYS A 102 11.79 7.04 -3.61
CA CYS A 102 12.78 6.26 -2.88
C CYS A 102 12.43 4.77 -2.94
N ASP A 103 13.39 3.95 -3.37
CA ASP A 103 13.27 2.50 -3.29
C ASP A 103 13.30 2.08 -1.81
N VAL A 104 12.36 1.22 -1.41
CA VAL A 104 12.32 0.65 -0.06
C VAL A 104 12.90 -0.75 -0.10
N PRO A 105 13.99 -1.04 0.63
CA PRO A 105 14.57 -2.38 0.67
C PRO A 105 13.61 -3.35 1.37
N VAL A 106 13.35 -4.49 0.74
CA VAL A 106 12.53 -5.57 1.29
C VAL A 106 13.33 -6.86 1.40
N GLY A 107 13.22 -7.57 2.52
CA GLY A 107 13.75 -8.91 2.68
C GLY A 107 12.83 -9.92 1.98
N VAL A 108 13.39 -10.79 1.14
CA VAL A 108 12.66 -11.89 0.50
C VAL A 108 13.17 -13.20 1.07
N TRP A 109 12.27 -14.05 1.55
CA TRP A 109 12.58 -15.39 2.04
C TRP A 109 11.82 -16.41 1.19
N ASP A 110 12.52 -17.45 0.71
CA ASP A 110 11.85 -18.59 0.11
C ASP A 110 11.27 -19.49 1.20
N VAL A 111 10.00 -19.87 1.03
CA VAL A 111 9.29 -20.80 1.92
C VAL A 111 9.00 -22.04 1.08
N THR A 112 10.02 -22.87 0.90
CA THR A 112 9.92 -24.15 0.19
C THR A 112 9.35 -25.24 1.09
#